data_AF-A0A3L6Q4N8-F1
#
_entry.id   AF-A0A3L6Q4N8-F1
#
_cell.length_a   1.000
_cell.length_b   1.000
_cell.length_c   1.000
_cell.angle_alpha   90.00
_cell.angle_beta   90.00
_cell.angle_gamma   90.00
#
_symmetry.space_group_name_H-M   'P 1'
#
loop_
_entity.id
_entity.type
_entity.pdbx_description
1 polymer ?
#
loop_
_entity_poly.entity_id
_entity_poly.type
_entity_poly.pdbx_seq_one_letter_code
_entity_poly.pdbx_strand_id
1 'polypeptide(L)'
;MTPAQDPFYIVKDEIQDSIDKVQDTFHQWKQTPENTGEYVHLTKELLTSCESIQWQVDELDKAISVAERDPAFYGLNEAEIGRRRSWTSTARNQVLSLRRNVEAGRKKILFGHSTNPSESISSKKHISQDNDEFIASESDQQMLLIKRQDEELDALSASVQRIGGVGLTIHDELVGQEKLLGELNLDMETTSNRLDFVQKRVAMVMKKATLKGQIMMIAFLLKIRHCKEEEEEARMSHRKFEHPRHGSLGFLPRKRASRHRGKVKSFPRDDAKKPCHLTAFLGYKAGMTHIVREVEKPGSKLHKKETCEAVTIIETPPLVIVGLVAYVKTPRGLRTLNSVWAQHLSEEVRRRFYKNWCKSKKKAFTKYALKYDSDAGKKEIQLQLEKMKKYASVIRVIAHTQIRKMKGLKQKKAHLMEIQVNGGTIADKVDYGYKFFEKEVPVDAVFQKDEMIDIIGVTKGKGYEGVVTRWGVTRLPRKTHRGLRKVACIGAWHPARVSYTVARAGQNGYHHRTEMNKKVYKIGKSGQESHDASTEFDRTEKDITPMGGFPHYGIVKGDYLMIKGCCVGPKKRVVTLRQSLLKQTSRLALEEIKLKFIDTSSKFGHGRFQTTDEKQKFYGKVKA
;
A
#
# COMPACT_ATOMS: atom_id res chain seq x y z
N MET A 1 -22.06 -44.56 -36.85
CA MET A 1 -22.81 -43.98 -35.71
C MET A 1 -24.23 -43.68 -36.18
N THR A 2 -25.26 -43.95 -35.37
CA THR A 2 -26.60 -43.44 -35.67
C THR A 2 -26.57 -41.90 -35.56
N PRO A 3 -27.37 -41.15 -36.36
CA PRO A 3 -27.40 -39.68 -36.30
C PRO A 3 -27.65 -39.12 -34.89
N ALA A 4 -28.30 -39.89 -34.02
CA ALA A 4 -28.63 -39.53 -32.64
C ALA A 4 -27.47 -39.56 -31.63
N GLN A 5 -26.26 -40.02 -32.02
CA GLN A 5 -25.09 -40.10 -31.13
C GLN A 5 -23.91 -39.23 -31.59
N ASP A 6 -24.07 -38.48 -32.69
CA ASP A 6 -23.01 -37.64 -33.22
C ASP A 6 -23.05 -36.24 -32.58
N PRO A 7 -21.96 -35.81 -31.90
CA PRO A 7 -21.89 -34.50 -31.25
C PRO A 7 -22.21 -33.33 -32.18
N PHE A 8 -21.93 -33.45 -33.48
CA PHE A 8 -22.23 -32.41 -34.45
C PHE A 8 -23.73 -32.14 -34.54
N TYR A 9 -24.57 -33.18 -34.60
CA TYR A 9 -26.02 -33.01 -34.78
C TYR A 9 -26.70 -32.47 -33.52
N ILE A 10 -26.18 -32.82 -32.33
CA ILE A 10 -26.66 -32.25 -31.06
C ILE A 10 -26.41 -30.74 -31.03
N VAL A 11 -25.17 -30.31 -31.32
CA VAL A 11 -24.80 -28.89 -31.33
C VAL A 11 -25.52 -28.14 -32.46
N LYS A 12 -25.69 -28.78 -33.61
CA LYS A 12 -26.45 -28.25 -34.74
C LYS A 12 -27.90 -27.94 -34.34
N ASP A 13 -28.58 -28.87 -33.67
CA ASP A 13 -29.96 -28.71 -33.26
C ASP A 13 -30.10 -27.59 -32.19
N GLU A 14 -29.17 -27.50 -31.23
CA GLU A 14 -29.13 -26.40 -30.25
C GLU A 14 -28.91 -25.01 -30.89
N ILE A 15 -28.04 -24.94 -31.90
CA ILE A 15 -27.81 -23.71 -32.67
C ILE A 15 -29.05 -23.38 -33.50
N GLN A 16 -29.72 -24.37 -34.09
CA GLN A 16 -30.94 -24.14 -34.86
C GLN A 16 -32.06 -23.59 -33.97
N ASP A 17 -32.29 -24.18 -32.79
CA ASP A 17 -33.25 -23.66 -31.81
C ASP A 17 -32.95 -22.21 -31.39
N SER A 18 -31.67 -21.86 -31.32
CA SER A 18 -31.22 -20.51 -31.01
C SER A 18 -31.46 -19.54 -32.17
N ILE A 19 -31.24 -19.99 -33.41
CA ILE A 19 -31.55 -19.22 -34.63
C ILE A 19 -33.05 -18.95 -34.71
N ASP A 20 -33.89 -19.96 -34.46
CA ASP A 20 -35.35 -19.84 -34.52
C ASP A 20 -35.87 -18.84 -33.48
N LYS A 21 -35.35 -18.89 -32.25
CA LYS A 21 -35.66 -17.89 -31.20
C LYS A 21 -35.27 -16.47 -31.62
N VAL A 22 -34.10 -16.29 -32.23
CA VAL A 22 -33.66 -14.97 -32.70
C VAL A 22 -34.52 -14.47 -33.86
N GLN A 23 -35.00 -15.37 -34.73
CA GLN A 23 -35.96 -15.02 -35.77
C GLN A 23 -37.29 -14.56 -35.17
N ASP A 24 -37.80 -15.24 -34.14
CA ASP A 24 -39.03 -14.83 -33.43
C ASP A 24 -38.87 -13.45 -32.79
N THR A 25 -37.76 -13.22 -32.08
CA THR A 25 -37.45 -11.90 -31.50
C THR A 25 -37.29 -10.83 -32.59
N PHE A 26 -36.76 -11.19 -33.77
CA PHE A 26 -36.63 -10.27 -34.89
C PHE A 26 -38.00 -9.91 -35.50
N HIS A 27 -38.93 -10.87 -35.56
CA HIS A 27 -40.31 -10.61 -35.95
C HIS A 27 -41.02 -9.67 -34.97
N GLN A 28 -40.83 -9.88 -33.66
CA GLN A 28 -41.34 -8.98 -32.64
C GLN A 28 -40.75 -7.56 -32.77
N TRP A 29 -39.43 -7.46 -32.91
CA TRP A 29 -38.73 -6.19 -33.10
C TRP A 29 -39.21 -5.41 -34.33
N LYS A 30 -39.53 -6.11 -35.42
CA LYS A 30 -40.07 -5.49 -36.64
C LYS A 30 -41.48 -4.92 -36.46
N GLN A 31 -42.25 -5.45 -35.51
CA GLN A 31 -43.61 -5.00 -35.20
C GLN A 31 -43.64 -3.90 -34.13
N THR A 32 -42.58 -3.75 -33.33
CA THR A 32 -42.48 -2.73 -32.29
C THR A 32 -42.21 -1.33 -32.87
N PRO A 33 -42.90 -0.26 -32.43
CA PRO A 33 -42.62 1.10 -32.87
C PRO A 33 -41.22 1.58 -32.46
N GLU A 34 -40.54 2.30 -33.36
CA GLU A 34 -39.13 2.70 -33.21
C GLU A 34 -38.84 3.64 -32.01
N ASN A 35 -39.88 4.27 -31.44
CA ASN A 35 -39.75 5.29 -30.38
C ASN A 35 -40.02 4.76 -28.95
N THR A 36 -40.15 3.44 -28.79
CA THR A 36 -40.44 2.79 -27.50
C THR A 36 -39.16 2.24 -26.88
N GLY A 37 -39.01 2.33 -25.56
CA GLY A 37 -37.86 1.72 -24.85
C GLY A 37 -37.74 0.21 -25.08
N GLU A 38 -38.85 -0.46 -25.40
CA GLU A 38 -38.91 -1.86 -25.79
C GLU A 38 -38.17 -2.15 -27.11
N TYR A 39 -38.26 -1.25 -28.10
CA TYR A 39 -37.51 -1.37 -29.36
C TYR A 39 -36.00 -1.33 -29.11
N VAL A 40 -35.53 -0.45 -28.22
CA VAL A 40 -34.12 -0.33 -27.85
C VAL A 40 -33.64 -1.58 -27.11
N HIS A 41 -34.47 -2.12 -26.20
CA HIS A 41 -34.15 -3.37 -25.50
C HIS A 41 -34.04 -4.56 -26.47
N LEU A 42 -35.05 -4.75 -27.33
CA LEU A 42 -35.08 -5.82 -28.34
C LEU A 42 -33.91 -5.69 -29.34
N THR A 43 -33.54 -4.46 -29.73
CA THR A 43 -32.36 -4.22 -30.59
C THR A 43 -31.08 -4.73 -29.93
N LYS A 44 -30.89 -4.44 -28.63
CA LYS A 44 -29.70 -4.87 -27.89
C LYS A 44 -29.68 -6.39 -27.72
N GLU A 45 -30.82 -6.98 -27.36
CA GLU A 45 -31.00 -8.42 -27.19
C GLU A 45 -30.70 -9.18 -28.48
N LEU A 46 -31.25 -8.72 -29.62
CA LEU A 46 -31.00 -9.30 -30.94
C LEU A 46 -29.52 -9.27 -31.33
N LEU A 47 -28.84 -8.14 -31.14
CA LEU A 47 -27.42 -8.03 -31.48
C LEU A 47 -26.56 -8.96 -30.62
N THR A 48 -26.84 -9.04 -29.31
CA THR A 48 -26.11 -9.96 -28.42
C THR A 48 -26.35 -11.42 -28.76
N SER A 49 -27.59 -11.79 -29.10
CA SER A 49 -27.93 -13.16 -29.49
C SER A 49 -27.32 -13.53 -30.85
N CYS A 50 -27.33 -12.61 -31.82
CA CYS A 50 -26.66 -12.83 -33.11
C CYS A 50 -25.15 -13.04 -32.95
N GLU A 51 -24.47 -12.27 -32.08
CA GLU A 51 -23.04 -12.44 -31.81
C GLU A 51 -22.73 -13.78 -31.13
N SER A 52 -23.56 -14.20 -30.19
CA SER A 52 -23.43 -15.50 -29.53
C SER A 52 -23.56 -16.66 -30.53
N ILE A 53 -24.59 -16.64 -31.39
CA ILE A 53 -24.80 -17.70 -32.38
C ILE A 53 -23.69 -17.70 -33.43
N GLN A 54 -23.25 -16.52 -33.89
CA GLN A 54 -22.14 -16.39 -34.83
C GLN A 54 -20.88 -17.07 -34.29
N TRP A 55 -20.56 -16.87 -33.01
CA TRP A 55 -19.44 -17.53 -32.36
C TRP A 55 -19.61 -19.06 -32.31
N GLN A 56 -20.80 -19.56 -31.96
CA GLN A 56 -21.07 -21.00 -31.93
C GLN A 56 -20.91 -21.65 -33.31
N VAL A 57 -21.40 -21.00 -34.37
CA VAL A 57 -21.26 -21.46 -35.75
C VAL A 57 -19.79 -21.45 -36.20
N ASP A 58 -19.02 -20.41 -35.83
CA ASP A 58 -17.60 -20.31 -36.15
C ASP A 58 -16.77 -21.40 -35.45
N GLU A 59 -17.13 -21.77 -34.22
CA GLU A 59 -16.44 -22.85 -33.50
C GLU A 59 -16.78 -24.23 -34.09
N LEU A 60 -18.03 -24.43 -34.52
CA LEU A 60 -18.44 -25.65 -35.23
C LEU A 60 -17.73 -25.77 -36.59
N ASP A 61 -17.50 -24.66 -37.30
CA ASP A 61 -16.76 -24.61 -38.56
C ASP A 61 -15.27 -24.98 -38.39
N LYS A 62 -14.64 -24.57 -37.27
CA LYS A 62 -13.29 -25.03 -36.91
C LYS A 62 -13.26 -26.52 -36.62
N ALA A 63 -14.26 -27.05 -35.91
CA ALA A 63 -14.35 -28.48 -35.63
C ALA A 63 -14.48 -29.30 -36.92
N ILE A 64 -15.29 -28.84 -37.88
CA ILE A 64 -15.39 -29.45 -39.22
C ILE A 64 -14.03 -29.39 -39.94
N SER A 65 -13.32 -28.26 -39.86
CA SER A 65 -12.00 -28.09 -40.50
C SER A 65 -10.92 -29.03 -39.91
N VAL A 66 -11.04 -29.40 -38.63
CA VAL A 66 -10.17 -30.41 -38.00
C VAL A 66 -10.54 -31.81 -38.49
N ALA A 67 -11.84 -32.12 -38.52
CA ALA A 67 -12.34 -33.41 -38.99
C ALA A 67 -12.04 -33.66 -40.48
N GLU A 68 -11.92 -32.61 -41.29
CA GLU A 68 -11.54 -32.67 -42.71
C GLU A 68 -10.08 -33.11 -42.92
N ARG A 69 -9.18 -32.87 -41.96
CA ARG A 69 -7.77 -33.25 -42.09
C ARG A 69 -7.54 -34.75 -41.96
N ASP A 70 -8.37 -35.43 -41.18
CA ASP A 70 -8.34 -36.89 -41.04
C ASP A 70 -9.77 -37.46 -40.90
N PRO A 71 -10.52 -37.58 -42.02
CA PRO A 71 -11.91 -38.06 -41.98
C PRO A 71 -12.02 -39.52 -41.49
N ALA A 72 -10.99 -40.33 -41.72
CA ALA A 72 -10.97 -41.74 -41.36
C ALA A 72 -10.94 -41.94 -39.84
N PHE A 73 -10.17 -41.12 -39.11
CA PHE A 73 -10.13 -41.14 -37.65
C PHE A 73 -11.50 -40.90 -36.99
N TYR A 74 -12.34 -40.06 -37.62
CA TYR A 74 -13.68 -39.73 -37.12
C TYR A 74 -14.81 -40.56 -37.74
N GLY A 75 -14.49 -41.50 -38.64
CA GLY A 75 -15.49 -42.32 -39.34
C GLY A 75 -16.46 -41.51 -40.21
N LEU A 76 -16.00 -40.39 -40.79
CA LEU A 76 -16.80 -39.49 -41.61
C LEU A 76 -16.46 -39.64 -43.10
N ASN A 77 -17.50 -39.69 -43.93
CA ASN A 77 -17.36 -39.69 -45.39
C ASN A 77 -17.30 -38.24 -45.92
N GLU A 78 -16.65 -38.03 -47.07
CA GLU A 78 -16.52 -36.71 -47.70
C GLU A 78 -17.87 -36.02 -47.96
N ALA A 79 -18.90 -36.80 -48.33
CA ALA A 79 -20.27 -36.32 -48.49
C ALA A 79 -20.90 -35.80 -47.18
N GLU A 80 -20.53 -36.37 -46.04
CA GLU A 80 -21.01 -35.93 -44.72
C GLU A 80 -20.33 -34.62 -44.31
N ILE A 81 -19.02 -34.49 -44.54
CA ILE A 81 -18.28 -33.24 -44.30
C ILE A 81 -18.85 -32.11 -45.18
N GLY A 82 -19.17 -32.40 -46.44
CA GLY A 82 -19.86 -31.47 -47.34
C GLY A 82 -21.21 -30.99 -46.81
N ARG A 83 -22.04 -31.90 -46.25
CA ARG A 83 -23.32 -31.54 -45.61
C ARG A 83 -23.12 -30.61 -44.41
N ARG A 84 -22.14 -30.91 -43.55
CA ARG A 84 -21.85 -30.08 -42.36
C ARG A 84 -21.43 -28.67 -42.76
N ARG A 85 -20.52 -28.56 -43.72
CA ARG A 85 -20.02 -27.27 -44.24
C ARG A 85 -21.13 -26.45 -44.93
N SER A 86 -21.99 -27.11 -45.68
CA SER A 86 -23.14 -26.45 -46.31
C SER A 86 -24.09 -25.87 -45.25
N TRP A 87 -24.36 -26.62 -44.19
CA TRP A 87 -25.24 -26.15 -43.11
C TRP A 87 -24.60 -25.02 -42.31
N THR A 88 -23.34 -25.13 -41.89
CA THR A 88 -22.65 -24.05 -41.13
C THR A 88 -22.55 -22.77 -41.94
N SER A 89 -22.27 -22.85 -43.25
CA SER A 89 -22.28 -21.68 -44.13
C SER A 89 -23.68 -21.05 -44.23
N THR A 90 -24.73 -21.86 -44.29
CA THR A 90 -26.12 -21.37 -44.36
C THR A 90 -26.51 -20.66 -43.06
N ALA A 91 -26.24 -21.29 -41.92
CA ALA A 91 -26.49 -20.73 -40.59
C ALA A 91 -25.73 -19.41 -40.38
N ARG A 92 -24.44 -19.36 -40.75
CA ARG A 92 -23.62 -18.14 -40.69
C ARG A 92 -24.25 -17.02 -41.52
N ASN A 93 -24.69 -17.30 -42.74
CA ASN A 93 -25.31 -16.32 -43.62
C ASN A 93 -26.66 -15.82 -43.10
N GLN A 94 -27.48 -16.70 -42.51
CA GLN A 94 -28.77 -16.33 -41.89
C GLN A 94 -28.57 -15.34 -40.73
N VAL A 95 -27.64 -15.63 -39.81
CA VAL A 95 -27.34 -14.78 -38.64
C VAL A 95 -26.74 -13.44 -39.07
N LEU A 96 -25.82 -13.45 -40.05
CA LEU A 96 -25.25 -12.22 -40.60
C LEU A 96 -26.30 -11.33 -41.28
N SER A 97 -27.29 -11.94 -41.95
CA SER A 97 -28.41 -11.21 -42.56
C SER A 97 -29.28 -10.54 -41.49
N LEU A 98 -29.66 -11.29 -40.44
CA LEU A 98 -30.44 -10.75 -39.32
C LEU A 98 -29.71 -9.59 -38.64
N ARG A 99 -28.43 -9.76 -38.33
CA ARG A 99 -27.59 -8.71 -37.73
C ARG A 99 -27.56 -7.45 -38.58
N ARG A 100 -27.31 -7.57 -39.89
CA ARG A 100 -27.26 -6.40 -40.81
C ARG A 100 -28.59 -5.65 -40.84
N ASN A 101 -29.72 -6.36 -40.80
CA ASN A 101 -31.04 -5.73 -40.79
C ASN A 101 -31.29 -4.94 -39.51
N VAL A 102 -30.88 -5.48 -38.35
CA VAL A 102 -30.99 -4.79 -37.05
C VAL A 102 -30.07 -3.57 -36.99
N GLU A 103 -28.84 -3.68 -37.49
CA GLU A 103 -27.88 -2.56 -37.57
C GLU A 103 -28.33 -1.45 -38.54
N ALA A 104 -28.99 -1.80 -39.65
CA ALA A 104 -29.57 -0.83 -40.58
C ALA A 104 -30.75 -0.05 -39.95
N GLY A 105 -31.59 -0.71 -39.15
CA GLY A 105 -32.65 -0.06 -38.37
C GLY A 105 -32.08 0.95 -37.37
N ARG A 106 -30.98 0.61 -36.70
CA ARG A 106 -30.28 1.49 -35.76
C ARG A 106 -29.73 2.77 -36.39
N LYS A 107 -29.29 2.76 -37.66
CA LYS A 107 -28.70 3.93 -38.33
C LYS A 107 -29.72 4.98 -38.78
N LYS A 108 -30.99 4.63 -39.01
CA LYS A 108 -32.05 5.59 -39.36
C LYS A 108 -32.35 6.58 -38.23
N ILE A 109 -32.21 6.16 -36.98
CA ILE A 109 -32.44 6.99 -35.79
C ILE A 109 -31.38 8.10 -35.63
N LEU A 110 -30.19 7.92 -36.20
CA LEU A 110 -29.06 8.85 -35.99
C LEU A 110 -29.04 10.08 -36.91
N PHE A 111 -29.87 10.14 -37.97
CA PHE A 111 -29.82 11.18 -39.01
C PHE A 111 -31.15 11.92 -39.29
N GLY A 112 -32.17 11.74 -38.45
CA GLY A 112 -33.49 12.34 -38.65
C GLY A 112 -33.73 13.62 -37.84
N HIS A 113 -33.09 14.74 -38.18
CA HIS A 113 -33.66 16.08 -37.90
C HIS A 113 -33.08 17.13 -38.85
N SER A 114 -33.88 17.51 -39.86
CA SER A 114 -33.65 18.67 -40.71
C SER A 114 -34.82 19.63 -40.49
N THR A 115 -34.54 20.87 -40.10
CA THR A 115 -35.54 21.95 -40.05
C THR A 115 -35.05 23.15 -40.86
N ASN A 116 -35.91 23.61 -41.77
CA ASN A 116 -35.71 24.84 -42.54
C ASN A 116 -35.94 26.08 -41.65
N PRO A 117 -35.33 27.24 -42.00
CA PRO A 117 -35.29 28.41 -41.14
C PRO A 117 -36.37 29.43 -41.52
N SER A 118 -37.13 29.91 -40.52
CA SER A 118 -37.74 31.24 -40.58
C SER A 118 -38.04 31.78 -39.18
N GLU A 119 -37.56 33.00 -38.95
CA GLU A 119 -38.06 34.03 -38.02
C GLU A 119 -37.93 33.82 -36.50
N SER A 120 -36.98 34.55 -35.90
CA SER A 120 -37.25 35.73 -35.04
C SER A 120 -36.05 36.01 -34.13
N ILE A 121 -35.60 37.26 -34.21
CA ILE A 121 -34.38 37.80 -33.61
C ILE A 121 -34.71 38.38 -32.22
N SER A 122 -33.76 38.26 -31.29
CA SER A 122 -33.53 39.15 -30.14
C SER A 122 -33.74 38.66 -28.70
N SER A 123 -33.66 37.35 -28.40
CA SER A 123 -33.58 36.89 -26.99
C SER A 123 -32.71 35.64 -26.72
N LYS A 124 -31.97 35.13 -27.71
CA LYS A 124 -31.29 33.82 -27.61
C LYS A 124 -29.79 33.82 -27.26
N LYS A 125 -29.13 34.97 -27.09
CA LYS A 125 -27.67 35.00 -26.92
C LYS A 125 -27.16 34.59 -25.53
N HIS A 126 -27.99 34.65 -24.49
CA HIS A 126 -27.63 34.19 -23.15
C HIS A 126 -28.08 32.76 -22.84
N ILE A 127 -29.15 32.27 -23.48
CA ILE A 127 -29.64 30.89 -23.26
C ILE A 127 -28.86 29.87 -24.12
N SER A 128 -28.30 30.28 -25.27
CA SER A 128 -27.51 29.34 -26.10
C SER A 128 -26.13 29.02 -25.49
N GLN A 129 -25.48 29.97 -24.81
CA GLN A 129 -24.18 29.71 -24.18
C GLN A 129 -24.30 28.79 -22.97
N ASP A 130 -25.32 28.98 -22.11
CA ASP A 130 -25.56 28.11 -20.96
C ASP A 130 -26.00 26.69 -21.40
N ASN A 131 -26.76 26.59 -22.50
CA ASN A 131 -27.14 25.29 -23.06
C ASN A 131 -25.98 24.60 -23.79
N ASP A 132 -25.10 25.32 -24.50
CA ASP A 132 -23.92 24.73 -25.16
C ASP A 132 -22.89 24.24 -24.13
N GLU A 133 -22.72 24.96 -23.01
CA GLU A 133 -21.84 24.54 -21.90
C GLU A 133 -22.45 23.36 -21.12
N PHE A 134 -23.77 23.36 -20.92
CA PHE A 134 -24.48 22.23 -20.32
C PHE A 134 -24.42 20.98 -21.21
N ILE A 135 -24.68 21.10 -22.52
CA ILE A 135 -24.61 20.02 -23.50
C ILE A 135 -23.17 19.48 -23.63
N ALA A 136 -22.16 20.35 -23.62
CA ALA A 136 -20.76 19.93 -23.64
C ALA A 136 -20.39 19.15 -22.36
N SER A 137 -20.85 19.61 -21.19
CA SER A 137 -20.58 18.95 -19.91
C SER A 137 -21.27 17.58 -19.77
N GLU A 138 -22.52 17.46 -20.24
CA GLU A 138 -23.27 16.21 -20.28
C GLU A 138 -22.71 15.24 -21.34
N SER A 139 -22.29 15.76 -22.51
CA SER A 139 -21.59 15.00 -23.55
C SER A 139 -20.28 14.42 -23.00
N ASP A 140 -19.48 15.21 -22.28
CA ASP A 140 -18.24 14.75 -21.66
C ASP A 140 -18.50 13.73 -20.55
N GLN A 141 -19.57 13.90 -19.77
CA GLN A 141 -20.00 12.90 -18.79
C GLN A 141 -20.45 11.59 -19.44
N GLN A 142 -21.22 11.66 -20.53
CA GLN A 142 -21.65 10.49 -21.29
C GLN A 142 -20.46 9.83 -22.00
N MET A 143 -19.51 10.59 -22.52
CA MET A 143 -18.29 10.06 -23.15
C MET A 143 -17.41 9.37 -22.11
N LEU A 144 -17.27 9.92 -20.90
CA LEU A 144 -16.58 9.25 -19.79
C LEU A 144 -17.31 7.99 -19.33
N LEU A 145 -18.65 7.98 -19.37
CA LEU A 145 -19.46 6.81 -19.04
C LEU A 145 -19.27 5.70 -20.08
N ILE A 146 -19.30 6.03 -21.38
CA ILE A 146 -19.06 5.10 -22.48
C ILE A 146 -17.63 4.56 -22.39
N LYS A 147 -16.64 5.43 -22.17
CA LYS A 147 -15.25 5.01 -22.03
C LYS A 147 -15.02 4.09 -20.83
N ARG A 148 -15.76 4.32 -19.74
CA ARG A 148 -15.74 3.45 -18.56
C ARG A 148 -16.46 2.11 -18.83
N GLN A 149 -17.54 2.12 -19.61
CA GLN A 149 -18.21 0.90 -20.06
C GLN A 149 -17.32 0.09 -21.02
N ASP A 150 -16.58 0.74 -21.92
CA ASP A 150 -15.61 0.09 -22.80
C ASP A 150 -14.43 -0.50 -22.00
N GLU A 151 -13.89 0.24 -21.02
CA GLU A 151 -12.89 -0.30 -20.09
C GLU A 151 -13.43 -1.49 -19.26
N GLU A 152 -14.71 -1.46 -18.88
CA GLU A 152 -15.39 -2.57 -18.20
C GLU A 152 -15.61 -3.76 -19.14
N LEU A 153 -15.96 -3.53 -20.41
CA LEU A 153 -16.13 -4.56 -21.44
C LEU A 153 -14.79 -5.20 -21.80
N ASP A 154 -13.71 -4.43 -21.89
CA ASP A 154 -12.35 -4.96 -22.08
C ASP A 154 -11.90 -5.80 -20.87
N ALA A 155 -12.23 -5.35 -19.65
CA ALA A 155 -11.97 -6.12 -18.44
C ALA A 155 -12.81 -7.41 -18.36
N LEU A 156 -14.04 -7.38 -18.87
CA LEU A 156 -14.92 -8.53 -19.01
C LEU A 156 -14.39 -9.49 -20.08
N SER A 157 -13.98 -8.99 -21.23
CA SER A 157 -13.34 -9.76 -22.31
C SER A 157 -12.08 -10.46 -21.82
N ALA A 158 -11.21 -9.75 -21.10
CA ALA A 158 -10.04 -10.34 -20.46
C ALA A 158 -10.41 -11.38 -19.37
N SER A 159 -11.56 -11.22 -18.71
CA SER A 159 -12.07 -12.22 -17.77
C SER A 159 -12.65 -13.45 -18.48
N VAL A 160 -13.31 -13.27 -19.62
CA VAL A 160 -13.82 -14.35 -20.47
C VAL A 160 -12.67 -15.14 -21.09
N GLN A 161 -11.60 -14.47 -21.55
CA GLN A 161 -10.37 -15.15 -21.99
C GLN A 161 -9.72 -15.97 -20.87
N ARG A 162 -9.69 -15.44 -19.63
CA ARG A 162 -9.23 -16.21 -18.47
C ARG A 162 -10.14 -17.41 -18.16
N ILE A 163 -11.45 -17.26 -18.28
CA ILE A 163 -12.41 -18.35 -18.08
C ILE A 163 -12.24 -19.41 -19.18
N GLY A 164 -12.02 -19.01 -20.43
CA GLY A 164 -11.68 -19.92 -21.53
C GLY A 164 -10.39 -20.70 -21.27
N GLY A 165 -9.34 -20.03 -20.78
CA GLY A 165 -8.10 -20.69 -20.36
C GLY A 165 -8.30 -21.67 -19.20
N VAL A 166 -9.15 -21.33 -18.23
CA VAL A 166 -9.53 -22.25 -17.14
C VAL A 166 -10.35 -23.43 -17.67
N GLY A 167 -11.24 -23.21 -18.65
CA GLY A 167 -12.01 -24.27 -19.30
C GLY A 167 -11.12 -25.28 -20.04
N LEU A 168 -10.11 -24.79 -20.77
CA LEU A 168 -9.10 -25.65 -21.40
C LEU A 168 -8.29 -26.43 -20.37
N THR A 169 -7.90 -25.77 -19.27
CA THR A 169 -7.19 -26.46 -18.18
C THR A 169 -8.05 -27.54 -17.54
N ILE A 170 -9.34 -27.29 -17.32
CA ILE A 170 -10.29 -28.29 -16.79
C ILE A 170 -10.48 -29.43 -17.79
N HIS A 171 -10.56 -29.13 -19.09
CA HIS A 171 -10.67 -30.16 -20.12
C HIS A 171 -9.42 -31.06 -20.14
N ASP A 172 -8.22 -30.48 -20.12
CA ASP A 172 -6.97 -31.24 -20.06
C ASP A 172 -6.88 -32.08 -18.77
N GLU A 173 -7.38 -31.55 -17.64
CA GLU A 173 -7.40 -32.25 -16.36
C GLU A 173 -8.46 -33.37 -16.34
N LEU A 174 -9.59 -33.20 -17.03
CA LEU A 174 -10.61 -34.25 -17.22
C LEU A 174 -10.14 -35.35 -18.16
N VAL A 175 -9.48 -35.02 -19.27
CA VAL A 175 -8.83 -35.99 -20.17
C VAL A 175 -7.71 -36.73 -19.42
N GLY A 176 -6.97 -36.03 -18.55
CA GLY A 176 -6.02 -36.62 -17.63
C GLY A 176 -6.68 -37.60 -16.64
N GLN A 177 -7.85 -37.25 -16.09
CA GLN A 177 -8.63 -38.12 -15.22
C GLN A 177 -9.20 -39.33 -15.95
N GLU A 178 -9.60 -39.20 -17.21
CA GLU A 178 -10.06 -40.32 -18.03
C GLU A 178 -8.92 -41.31 -18.32
N LYS A 179 -7.73 -40.81 -18.66
CA LYS A 179 -6.53 -41.66 -18.77
C LYS A 179 -6.16 -42.33 -17.46
N LEU A 180 -6.20 -41.61 -16.35
CA LEU A 180 -5.97 -42.16 -15.01
C LEU A 180 -7.01 -43.22 -14.64
N LEU A 181 -8.29 -43.03 -14.99
CA LEU A 181 -9.33 -44.02 -14.77
C LEU A 181 -9.14 -45.25 -15.66
N GLY A 182 -8.69 -45.06 -16.90
CA GLY A 182 -8.31 -46.16 -17.80
C GLY A 182 -7.13 -46.97 -17.27
N GLU A 183 -6.06 -46.28 -16.83
CA GLU A 183 -4.90 -46.91 -16.18
C GLU A 183 -5.30 -47.59 -14.87
N LEU A 184 -6.15 -46.96 -14.06
CA LEU A 184 -6.62 -47.54 -12.80
C LEU A 184 -7.54 -48.74 -13.02
N ASN A 185 -8.31 -48.79 -14.11
CA ASN A 185 -9.09 -49.96 -14.48
C ASN A 185 -8.19 -51.10 -14.95
N LEU A 186 -7.14 -50.79 -15.74
CA LEU A 186 -6.14 -51.76 -16.17
C LEU A 186 -5.33 -52.31 -14.97
N ASP A 187 -4.94 -51.42 -14.05
CA ASP A 187 -4.28 -51.77 -12.79
C ASP A 187 -5.22 -52.55 -11.87
N MET A 188 -6.51 -52.24 -11.85
CA MET A 188 -7.52 -52.99 -11.10
C MET A 188 -7.74 -54.39 -11.69
N GLU A 189 -7.76 -54.55 -13.02
CA GLU A 189 -7.82 -55.87 -13.66
C GLU A 189 -6.55 -56.68 -13.42
N THR A 190 -5.37 -56.07 -13.54
CA THR A 190 -4.11 -56.76 -13.28
C THR A 190 -3.93 -57.09 -11.80
N THR A 191 -4.37 -56.22 -10.88
CA THR A 191 -4.37 -56.51 -9.44
C THR A 191 -5.43 -57.54 -9.07
N SER A 192 -6.60 -57.55 -9.70
CA SER A 192 -7.61 -58.60 -9.55
C SER A 192 -7.05 -59.96 -9.99
N ASN A 193 -6.44 -60.03 -11.17
CA ASN A 193 -5.79 -61.25 -11.67
C ASN A 193 -4.61 -61.70 -10.78
N ARG A 194 -3.84 -60.75 -10.23
CA ARG A 194 -2.77 -61.05 -9.27
C ARG A 194 -3.32 -61.49 -7.92
N LEU A 195 -4.41 -60.90 -7.44
CA LEU A 195 -5.07 -61.28 -6.19
C LEU A 195 -5.68 -62.67 -6.31
N ASP A 196 -6.28 -63.03 -7.44
CA ASP A 196 -6.76 -64.39 -7.70
C ASP A 196 -5.62 -65.40 -7.71
N PHE A 197 -4.48 -65.06 -8.32
CA PHE A 197 -3.29 -65.89 -8.30
C PHE A 197 -2.69 -66.02 -6.89
N VAL A 198 -2.60 -64.91 -6.16
CA VAL A 198 -2.11 -64.86 -4.78
C VAL A 198 -3.06 -65.59 -3.84
N GLN A 199 -4.38 -65.48 -4.00
CA GLN A 199 -5.37 -66.18 -3.18
C GLN A 199 -5.29 -67.69 -3.39
N LYS A 200 -5.08 -68.14 -4.64
CA LYS A 200 -4.77 -69.55 -4.95
C LYS A 200 -3.44 -70.01 -4.32
N ARG A 201 -2.40 -69.18 -4.32
CA ARG A 201 -1.10 -69.51 -3.69
C ARG A 201 -1.13 -69.43 -2.17
N VAL A 202 -1.82 -68.47 -1.57
CA VAL A 202 -2.04 -68.34 -0.13
C VAL A 202 -2.86 -69.52 0.38
N ALA A 203 -3.87 -69.98 -0.36
CA ALA A 203 -4.58 -71.22 -0.04
C ALA A 203 -3.67 -72.46 -0.06
N MET A 204 -2.75 -72.55 -1.04
CA MET A 204 -1.74 -73.62 -1.07
C MET A 204 -0.71 -73.53 0.05
N VAL A 205 -0.26 -72.33 0.42
CA VAL A 205 0.72 -72.11 1.49
C VAL A 205 0.09 -72.31 2.87
N MET A 206 -1.16 -71.89 3.09
CA MET A 206 -1.92 -72.17 4.32
C MET A 206 -2.13 -73.67 4.53
N LYS A 207 -2.30 -74.44 3.44
CA LYS A 207 -2.39 -75.91 3.51
C LYS A 207 -1.04 -76.62 3.76
N LYS A 208 0.10 -75.97 3.54
CA LYS A 208 1.45 -76.57 3.63
C LYS A 208 2.34 -76.00 4.74
N ALA A 209 1.92 -74.93 5.43
CA ALA A 209 2.74 -74.25 6.43
C ALA A 209 2.63 -74.89 7.81
N THR A 210 3.69 -75.57 8.27
CA THR A 210 3.88 -75.95 9.68
C THR A 210 4.15 -74.73 10.57
N LEU A 211 3.87 -74.83 11.88
CA LEU A 211 3.87 -73.74 12.88
C LEU A 211 5.06 -72.76 12.80
N LYS A 212 6.28 -73.25 12.51
CA LYS A 212 7.50 -72.40 12.36
C LYS A 212 7.44 -71.46 11.14
N GLY A 213 6.81 -71.88 10.05
CA GLY A 213 6.64 -71.08 8.83
C GLY A 213 5.63 -69.94 9.00
N GLN A 214 4.59 -70.15 9.82
CA GLN A 214 3.60 -69.12 10.14
C GLN A 214 4.21 -67.98 10.99
N ILE A 215 5.08 -68.32 11.96
CA ILE A 215 5.76 -67.32 12.81
C ILE A 215 6.74 -66.45 11.98
N MET A 216 7.49 -67.05 11.05
CA MET A 216 8.38 -66.30 10.14
C MET A 216 7.60 -65.36 9.21
N MET A 217 6.41 -65.76 8.77
CA MET A 217 5.52 -64.93 7.96
C MET A 217 5.01 -63.71 8.74
N ILE A 218 4.64 -63.89 10.00
CA ILE A 218 4.20 -62.79 10.88
C ILE A 218 5.34 -61.79 11.13
N ALA A 219 6.56 -62.27 11.38
CA ALA A 219 7.73 -61.41 11.56
C ALA A 219 8.06 -60.60 10.30
N PHE A 220 7.92 -61.21 9.12
CA PHE A 220 8.11 -60.54 7.83
C PHE A 220 7.02 -59.49 7.57
N LEU A 221 5.76 -59.78 7.88
CA LEU A 221 4.65 -58.82 7.76
C LEU A 221 4.78 -57.65 8.73
N LEU A 222 5.28 -57.86 9.95
CA LEU A 222 5.59 -56.78 10.89
C LEU A 222 6.72 -55.88 10.37
N LYS A 223 7.74 -56.47 9.71
CA LYS A 223 8.83 -55.70 9.09
C LYS A 223 8.36 -54.89 7.88
N ILE A 224 7.47 -55.46 7.06
CA ILE A 224 6.80 -54.72 5.97
C ILE A 224 5.96 -53.57 6.53
N ARG A 225 5.18 -53.80 7.59
CA ARG A 225 4.37 -52.76 8.22
C ARG A 225 5.24 -51.61 8.73
N HIS A 226 6.37 -51.91 9.36
CA HIS A 226 7.29 -50.89 9.85
C HIS A 226 7.94 -50.10 8.69
N CYS A 227 8.33 -50.78 7.61
CA CYS A 227 8.88 -50.13 6.42
C CYS A 227 7.83 -49.26 5.69
N LYS A 228 6.55 -49.66 5.74
CA LYS A 228 5.44 -48.90 5.15
C LYS A 228 5.03 -47.68 6.00
N GLU A 229 5.15 -47.78 7.33
CA GLU A 229 5.02 -46.62 8.25
C GLU A 229 6.12 -45.58 7.98
N GLU A 230 7.36 -46.01 7.70
CA GLU A 230 8.44 -45.10 7.28
C GLU A 230 8.18 -44.45 5.91
N GLU A 231 7.64 -45.17 4.93
CA GLU A 231 7.26 -44.61 3.62
C GLU A 231 6.07 -43.63 3.70
N GLU A 232 5.08 -43.88 4.58
CA GLU A 232 3.97 -42.94 4.80
C GLU A 232 4.41 -41.69 5.58
N GLU A 233 5.33 -41.81 6.54
CA GLU A 233 5.97 -40.65 7.18
C GLU A 233 6.75 -39.80 6.17
N ALA A 234 7.33 -40.39 5.12
CA ALA A 234 8.01 -39.66 4.06
C ALA A 234 7.04 -38.87 3.14
N ARG A 235 5.74 -39.21 3.11
CA ARG A 235 4.69 -38.50 2.35
C ARG A 235 3.98 -37.42 3.18
N MET A 236 4.72 -36.62 3.96
CA MET A 236 4.09 -35.54 4.72
C MET A 236 3.42 -34.49 3.82
N SER A 237 2.13 -34.26 4.06
CA SER A 237 1.35 -33.20 3.44
C SER A 237 1.98 -31.83 3.70
N HIS A 238 2.19 -31.07 2.63
CA HIS A 238 2.76 -29.72 2.69
C HIS A 238 1.88 -28.72 1.94
N ARG A 239 2.21 -27.45 2.09
CA ARG A 239 1.52 -26.38 1.41
C ARG A 239 1.84 -26.42 -0.09
N LYS A 240 0.86 -26.83 -0.92
CA LYS A 240 1.01 -26.98 -2.38
C LYS A 240 1.58 -25.74 -3.11
N PHE A 241 1.11 -24.54 -2.75
CA PHE A 241 1.59 -23.28 -3.32
C PHE A 241 2.06 -22.33 -2.22
N GLU A 242 3.34 -21.98 -2.25
CA GLU A 242 3.94 -21.08 -1.29
C GLU A 242 3.54 -19.62 -1.53
N HIS A 243 3.57 -18.82 -0.46
CA HIS A 243 3.52 -17.37 -0.59
C HIS A 243 4.47 -16.72 0.42
N PRO A 244 4.94 -15.49 0.16
CA PRO A 244 5.69 -14.73 1.14
C PRO A 244 4.89 -14.53 2.43
N ARG A 245 5.60 -14.46 3.56
CA ARG A 245 4.97 -14.28 4.85
C ARG A 245 4.26 -12.92 4.96
N HIS A 246 3.02 -12.91 5.46
CA HIS A 246 2.31 -11.68 5.77
C HIS A 246 2.83 -11.00 7.04
N GLY A 247 3.48 -9.85 6.85
CA GLY A 247 3.96 -8.97 7.91
C GLY A 247 5.30 -9.40 8.52
N SER A 248 6.19 -8.42 8.65
CA SER A 248 7.54 -8.61 9.19
C SER A 248 7.54 -8.89 10.70
N LEU A 249 8.33 -9.89 11.10
CA LEU A 249 8.58 -10.27 12.49
C LEU A 249 9.53 -9.31 13.22
N GLY A 250 10.40 -8.60 12.50
CA GLY A 250 11.31 -7.60 13.10
C GLY A 250 10.59 -6.42 13.76
N PHE A 251 9.29 -6.28 13.50
CA PHE A 251 8.42 -5.27 14.11
C PHE A 251 7.47 -5.83 15.18
N LEU A 252 7.66 -7.08 15.59
CA LEU A 252 7.10 -7.59 16.84
C LEU A 252 7.93 -7.09 18.03
N PRO A 253 7.30 -6.81 19.19
CA PRO A 253 5.87 -6.83 19.44
C PRO A 253 5.12 -5.62 18.85
N ARG A 254 3.96 -5.88 18.24
CA ARG A 254 3.03 -4.84 17.73
C ARG A 254 2.08 -4.37 18.84
N LYS A 255 2.63 -3.56 19.74
CA LYS A 255 1.94 -2.98 20.92
C LYS A 255 2.09 -1.46 20.97
N ARG A 256 1.27 -0.81 21.81
CA ARG A 256 1.36 0.64 22.06
C ARG A 256 2.76 1.01 22.56
N ALA A 257 3.33 2.06 22.00
CA ALA A 257 4.59 2.63 22.45
C ALA A 257 4.45 3.16 23.88
N SER A 258 5.45 2.90 24.72
CA SER A 258 5.45 3.34 26.13
C SER A 258 5.64 4.84 26.28
N ARG A 259 6.28 5.49 25.31
CA ARG A 259 6.51 6.94 25.26
C ARG A 259 5.72 7.52 24.09
N HIS A 260 5.14 8.70 24.30
CA HIS A 260 4.46 9.45 23.23
C HIS A 260 5.44 9.91 22.14
N ARG A 261 6.68 10.19 22.53
CA ARG A 261 7.78 10.56 21.64
C ARG A 261 8.58 9.33 21.22
N GLY A 262 9.11 9.37 19.99
CA GLY A 262 10.25 8.56 19.58
C GLY A 262 11.42 8.65 20.56
N LYS A 263 11.86 7.52 21.13
CA LYS A 263 13.15 7.46 21.84
C LYS A 263 14.23 7.07 20.83
N VAL A 264 15.32 7.83 20.78
CA VAL A 264 16.55 7.40 20.09
C VAL A 264 17.17 6.27 20.88
N LYS A 265 17.23 5.07 20.30
CA LYS A 265 17.87 3.90 20.92
C LYS A 265 19.38 3.84 20.66
N SER A 266 19.79 4.32 19.48
CA SER A 266 21.18 4.36 19.03
C SER A 266 21.43 5.71 18.39
N PHE A 267 22.52 6.37 18.78
CA PHE A 267 23.01 7.59 18.14
C PHE A 267 24.08 7.25 17.10
N PRO A 268 24.41 8.18 16.18
CA PRO A 268 25.55 8.02 15.29
C PRO A 268 26.82 7.71 16.08
N ARG A 269 27.71 6.91 15.48
CA ARG A 269 29.01 6.64 16.08
C ARG A 269 29.81 7.94 16.20
N ASP A 270 30.49 8.06 17.31
CA ASP A 270 31.28 9.23 17.65
C ASP A 270 32.63 9.19 16.94
N ASP A 271 33.08 10.34 16.47
CA ASP A 271 34.33 10.53 15.74
C ASP A 271 35.03 11.76 16.31
N ALA A 272 36.05 11.53 17.14
CA ALA A 272 36.75 12.58 17.87
C ALA A 272 37.46 13.60 16.97
N LYS A 273 37.71 13.27 15.69
CA LYS A 273 38.36 14.19 14.74
C LYS A 273 37.45 15.34 14.31
N LYS A 274 36.13 15.16 14.40
CA LYS A 274 35.15 16.19 14.04
C LYS A 274 34.97 17.20 15.17
N PRO A 275 34.58 18.46 14.88
CA PRO A 275 34.20 19.41 15.93
C PRO A 275 32.99 18.91 16.70
N CYS A 276 32.84 19.37 17.95
CA CYS A 276 31.69 19.03 18.79
C CYS A 276 30.38 19.49 18.14
N HIS A 277 29.43 18.58 17.98
CA HIS A 277 28.11 18.84 17.40
C HIS A 277 27.02 17.98 18.02
N LEU A 278 25.78 18.42 17.87
CA LEU A 278 24.60 17.64 18.26
C LEU A 278 24.19 16.68 17.15
N THR A 279 23.57 15.56 17.53
CA THR A 279 23.25 14.46 16.61
C THR A 279 21.75 14.25 16.37
N ALA A 280 20.91 14.98 17.09
CA ALA A 280 19.46 14.84 17.03
C ALA A 280 18.74 16.13 17.41
N PHE A 281 17.49 16.23 17.00
CA PHE A 281 16.61 17.38 17.26
C PHE A 281 15.16 16.91 17.47
N LEU A 282 14.29 17.81 17.94
CA LEU A 282 12.85 17.56 18.05
C LEU A 282 12.08 18.54 17.19
N GLY A 283 11.16 17.99 16.41
CA GLY A 283 10.18 18.78 15.67
C GLY A 283 8.77 18.26 15.90
N TYR A 284 7.80 18.97 15.34
CA TYR A 284 6.39 18.61 15.37
C TYR A 284 5.86 18.58 13.95
N LYS A 285 5.23 17.47 13.59
CA LYS A 285 4.66 17.32 12.25
C LYS A 285 3.52 18.31 12.05
N ALA A 286 3.70 19.30 11.17
CA ALA A 286 2.71 20.30 10.86
C ALA A 286 1.69 19.76 9.84
N GLY A 287 2.20 19.29 8.71
CA GLY A 287 1.38 18.81 7.61
C GLY A 287 2.23 18.27 6.48
N MET A 288 1.59 18.08 5.32
CA MET A 288 2.26 17.67 4.09
C MET A 288 1.81 18.58 2.97
N THR A 289 2.71 18.85 2.05
CA THR A 289 2.42 19.48 0.77
C THR A 289 3.18 18.73 -0.32
N HIS A 290 3.17 19.23 -1.55
CA HIS A 290 4.03 18.74 -2.61
C HIS A 290 4.87 19.88 -3.18
N ILE A 291 5.97 19.49 -3.81
CA ILE A 291 6.88 20.40 -4.50
C ILE A 291 7.07 19.93 -5.93
N VAL A 292 7.51 20.83 -6.79
CA VAL A 292 8.13 20.49 -8.06
C VAL A 292 9.62 20.77 -7.95
N ARG A 293 10.42 19.81 -8.43
CA ARG A 293 11.86 19.97 -8.59
C ARG A 293 12.32 19.32 -9.87
N GLU A 294 13.46 19.74 -10.35
CA GLU A 294 14.15 19.03 -11.42
C GLU A 294 14.96 17.87 -10.84
N VAL A 295 14.97 16.73 -11.54
CA VAL A 295 15.68 15.52 -11.08
C VAL A 295 17.04 15.41 -11.76
N GLU A 296 18.11 15.40 -10.97
CA GLU A 296 19.46 15.25 -11.47
C GLU A 296 19.97 13.81 -11.22
N LYS A 297 19.50 12.87 -12.05
CA LYS A 297 19.89 11.46 -11.98
C LYS A 297 20.31 10.91 -13.34
N PRO A 298 21.60 11.02 -13.72
CA PRO A 298 22.11 10.44 -14.95
C PRO A 298 21.74 8.95 -15.07
N GLY A 299 21.17 8.56 -16.20
CA GLY A 299 20.66 7.20 -16.47
C GLY A 299 19.17 6.98 -16.14
N SER A 300 18.49 7.94 -15.50
CA SER A 300 17.03 7.89 -15.30
C SER A 300 16.29 8.54 -16.47
N LYS A 301 15.12 8.00 -16.85
CA LYS A 301 14.19 8.65 -17.80
C LYS A 301 13.68 10.03 -17.32
N LEU A 302 13.80 10.28 -16.02
CA LEU A 302 13.44 11.54 -15.36
C LEU A 302 14.60 12.54 -15.27
N HIS A 303 15.80 12.20 -15.75
CA HIS A 303 16.93 13.13 -15.69
C HIS A 303 16.61 14.45 -16.40
N LYS A 304 16.87 15.59 -15.75
CA LYS A 304 16.56 16.94 -16.23
C LYS A 304 15.08 17.17 -16.55
N LYS A 305 14.19 16.38 -15.93
CA LYS A 305 12.75 16.57 -16.00
C LYS A 305 12.22 16.96 -14.63
N GLU A 306 11.11 17.68 -14.68
CA GLU A 306 10.39 18.07 -13.49
C GLU A 306 9.61 16.89 -12.93
N THR A 307 9.61 16.79 -11.61
CA THR A 307 8.85 15.77 -10.90
C THR A 307 8.14 16.40 -9.71
N CYS A 308 6.90 15.96 -9.49
CA CYS A 308 6.14 16.29 -8.29
C CYS A 308 6.50 15.30 -7.17
N GLU A 309 7.04 15.81 -6.07
CA GLU A 309 7.36 15.00 -4.90
C GLU A 309 6.56 15.48 -3.69
N ALA A 310 5.95 14.53 -2.97
CA ALA A 310 5.33 14.82 -1.69
C ALA A 310 6.40 15.15 -0.64
N VAL A 311 6.13 16.14 0.20
CA VAL A 311 6.99 16.55 1.31
C VAL A 311 6.20 16.69 2.60
N THR A 312 6.86 16.45 3.73
CA THR A 312 6.29 16.75 5.05
C THR A 312 6.95 17.99 5.61
N ILE A 313 6.15 18.90 6.16
CA ILE A 313 6.62 20.07 6.89
C ILE A 313 6.62 19.73 8.39
N ILE A 314 7.78 19.91 9.02
CA ILE A 314 7.97 19.71 10.45
C ILE A 314 8.40 21.04 11.04
N GLU A 315 7.57 21.61 11.92
CA GLU A 315 7.95 22.82 12.66
C GLU A 315 8.92 22.43 13.78
N THR A 316 10.06 23.11 13.81
CA THR A 316 11.25 22.80 14.62
C THR A 316 11.62 24.02 15.45
N PRO A 317 10.85 24.34 16.52
CA PRO A 317 11.21 25.46 17.40
C PRO A 317 12.60 25.20 18.02
N PRO A 318 13.38 26.25 18.29
CA PRO A 318 14.72 26.12 18.85
C PRO A 318 14.69 25.35 20.18
N LEU A 319 15.66 24.47 20.37
CA LEU A 319 15.80 23.70 21.60
C LEU A 319 16.61 24.48 22.62
N VAL A 320 16.23 24.42 23.89
CA VAL A 320 17.04 24.98 24.98
C VAL A 320 17.72 23.81 25.68
N ILE A 321 19.05 23.91 25.81
CA ILE A 321 19.85 22.94 26.57
C ILE A 321 19.80 23.32 28.05
N VAL A 322 19.40 22.37 28.89
CA VAL A 322 19.11 22.58 30.31
C VAL A 322 19.88 21.65 31.23
N GLY A 323 20.73 20.79 30.68
CA GLY A 323 21.56 19.91 31.47
C GLY A 323 22.47 19.04 30.63
N LEU A 324 23.30 18.28 31.33
CA LEU A 324 24.34 17.42 30.78
C LEU A 324 24.37 16.13 31.62
N VAL A 325 24.42 14.99 30.94
CA VAL A 325 24.46 13.66 31.53
C VAL A 325 25.70 12.95 31.01
N ALA A 326 26.50 12.46 31.94
CA ALA A 326 27.63 11.62 31.61
C ALA A 326 27.27 10.15 31.73
N TYR A 327 27.77 9.38 30.77
CA TYR A 327 27.66 7.94 30.74
C TYR A 327 29.04 7.31 30.74
N VAL A 328 29.24 6.33 31.62
CA VAL A 328 30.44 5.50 31.68
C VAL A 328 30.15 4.15 31.04
N LYS A 329 31.10 3.64 30.24
CA LYS A 329 31.02 2.30 29.67
C LYS A 329 31.36 1.27 30.73
N THR A 330 30.40 0.40 31.03
CA THR A 330 30.59 -0.77 31.89
C THR A 330 30.40 -2.04 31.07
N PRO A 331 30.83 -3.23 31.54
CA PRO A 331 30.60 -4.49 30.84
C PRO A 331 29.11 -4.79 30.58
N ARG A 332 28.20 -4.23 31.39
CA ARG A 332 26.73 -4.36 31.24
C ARG A 332 26.12 -3.27 30.33
N GLY A 333 26.94 -2.42 29.73
CA GLY A 333 26.53 -1.29 28.88
C GLY A 333 26.80 0.07 29.52
N LEU A 334 26.18 1.12 28.96
CA LEU A 334 26.34 2.49 29.44
C LEU A 334 25.54 2.71 30.73
N ARG A 335 26.21 3.16 31.80
CA ARG A 335 25.57 3.56 33.06
C ARG A 335 25.70 5.06 33.24
N THR A 336 24.64 5.72 33.71
CA THR A 336 24.68 7.14 34.08
C THR A 336 25.61 7.34 35.27
N LEU A 337 26.60 8.23 35.13
CA LEU A 337 27.55 8.56 36.19
C LEU A 337 27.00 9.67 37.08
N ASN A 338 26.65 10.79 36.48
CA ASN A 338 26.02 11.94 37.12
C ASN A 338 25.26 12.76 36.07
N SER A 339 24.49 13.74 36.56
CA SER A 339 23.80 14.73 35.73
C SER A 339 23.95 16.11 36.34
N VAL A 340 24.34 17.08 35.54
CA VAL A 340 24.41 18.50 35.90
C VAL A 340 23.28 19.22 35.16
N TRP A 341 22.50 20.03 35.87
CA TRP A 341 21.42 20.83 35.29
C TRP A 341 21.78 22.30 35.29
N ALA A 342 21.17 23.10 34.41
CA ALA A 342 21.30 24.54 34.39
C ALA A 342 20.66 25.21 35.62
N GLN A 343 21.03 26.47 35.89
CA GLN A 343 20.53 27.23 37.02
C GLN A 343 19.06 27.62 36.81
N HIS A 344 18.75 28.19 35.65
CA HIS A 344 17.43 28.68 35.31
C HIS A 344 16.71 27.70 34.38
N LEU A 345 15.67 27.06 34.91
CA LEU A 345 14.79 26.18 34.13
C LEU A 345 13.46 26.84 33.82
N SER A 346 13.12 26.90 32.52
CA SER A 346 11.84 27.41 32.05
C SER A 346 10.65 26.65 32.64
N GLU A 347 9.52 27.35 32.82
CA GLU A 347 8.28 26.77 33.35
C GLU A 347 7.80 25.56 32.51
N GLU A 348 8.02 25.59 31.20
CA GLU A 348 7.60 24.53 30.27
C GLU A 348 8.27 23.18 30.57
N VAL A 349 9.55 23.21 30.97
CA VAL A 349 10.31 22.03 31.39
C VAL A 349 9.92 21.61 32.78
N ARG A 350 9.71 22.57 33.69
CA ARG A 350 9.27 22.28 35.05
C ARG A 350 7.93 21.54 35.03
N ARG A 351 7.03 21.86 34.09
CA ARG A 351 5.80 21.11 33.80
C ARG A 351 6.04 19.65 33.42
N ARG A 352 7.23 19.27 32.93
CA ARG A 352 7.59 17.88 32.61
C ARG A 352 7.54 16.98 33.84
N PHE A 353 8.01 17.49 34.97
CA PHE A 353 8.16 16.76 36.23
C PHE A 353 6.85 16.62 37.02
N TYR A 354 5.78 17.26 36.57
CA TYR A 354 4.45 17.12 37.17
C TYR A 354 3.48 16.43 36.20
N LYS A 355 2.64 15.55 36.75
CA LYS A 355 1.44 15.07 36.04
C LYS A 355 0.36 16.16 36.06
N ASN A 356 0.07 16.70 37.25
CA ASN A 356 -0.94 17.74 37.47
C ASN A 356 -0.28 19.07 37.88
N TRP A 357 0.13 19.87 36.90
CA TRP A 357 0.84 21.13 37.15
C TRP A 357 0.06 22.12 38.02
N CYS A 358 -1.21 22.37 37.71
CA CYS A 358 -2.00 23.40 38.38
C CYS A 358 -2.26 23.11 39.86
N LYS A 359 -2.37 21.82 40.24
CA LYS A 359 -2.60 21.38 41.62
C LYS A 359 -1.30 21.18 42.42
N SER A 360 -0.14 21.31 41.77
CA SER A 360 1.15 21.06 42.42
C SER A 360 1.75 22.33 43.02
N LYS A 361 2.58 22.18 44.05
CA LYS A 361 3.33 23.30 44.68
C LYS A 361 4.43 23.91 43.78
N LYS A 362 4.67 23.35 42.59
CA LYS A 362 5.66 23.83 41.58
C LYS A 362 7.05 24.08 42.19
N LYS A 363 7.56 23.14 43.00
CA LYS A 363 8.89 23.19 43.66
C LYS A 363 10.01 22.42 42.93
N ALA A 364 9.77 21.93 41.72
CA ALA A 364 10.80 21.23 40.95
C ALA A 364 11.99 22.16 40.68
N PHE A 365 13.20 21.67 40.96
CA PHE A 365 14.51 22.33 40.79
C PHE A 365 14.76 23.59 41.62
N THR A 366 13.86 23.99 42.55
CA THR A 366 14.08 25.21 43.34
C THR A 366 15.31 25.11 44.24
N LYS A 367 15.50 23.99 44.93
CA LYS A 367 16.71 23.75 45.75
C LYS A 367 17.98 23.60 44.92
N TYR A 368 17.85 23.11 43.69
CA TYR A 368 19.00 22.89 42.82
C TYR A 368 19.51 24.22 42.26
N ALA A 369 18.60 25.13 41.87
CA ALA A 369 18.97 26.48 41.43
C ALA A 369 19.79 27.23 42.50
N LEU A 370 19.42 27.11 43.78
CA LEU A 370 20.15 27.72 44.91
C LEU A 370 21.60 27.23 45.05
N LYS A 371 21.97 26.09 44.46
CA LYS A 371 23.37 25.63 44.46
C LYS A 371 24.28 26.55 43.66
N TYR A 372 23.75 27.24 42.65
CA TYR A 372 24.50 28.22 41.88
C TYR A 372 24.70 29.54 42.62
N ASP A 373 23.94 29.81 43.68
CA ASP A 373 24.06 31.04 44.47
C ASP A 373 25.13 30.91 45.56
N SER A 374 25.32 29.69 46.10
CA SER A 374 26.33 29.41 47.14
C SER A 374 27.67 28.93 46.58
N ASP A 375 28.79 29.39 47.14
CA ASP A 375 30.13 28.98 46.68
C ASP A 375 30.40 27.48 46.88
N ALA A 376 29.88 26.91 47.96
CA ALA A 376 29.93 25.46 48.20
C ALA A 376 29.19 24.67 47.10
N GLY A 377 28.02 25.16 46.65
CA GLY A 377 27.25 24.52 45.58
C GLY A 377 27.89 24.67 44.20
N LYS A 378 28.48 25.83 43.89
CA LYS A 378 29.28 26.02 42.67
C LYS A 378 30.46 25.05 42.62
N LYS A 379 31.18 24.88 43.74
CA LYS A 379 32.28 23.92 43.86
C LYS A 379 31.80 22.47 43.68
N GLU A 380 30.61 22.13 44.20
CA GLU A 380 29.99 20.82 43.96
C GLU A 380 29.74 20.59 42.46
N ILE A 381 29.17 21.56 41.75
CA ILE A 381 28.88 21.46 40.31
C ILE A 381 30.17 21.31 39.51
N GLN A 382 31.21 22.09 39.83
CA GLN A 382 32.51 22.00 39.17
C GLN A 382 33.14 20.62 39.37
N LEU A 383 33.08 20.07 40.59
CA LEU A 383 33.54 18.71 40.89
C LEU A 383 32.75 17.66 40.08
N GLN A 384 31.44 17.86 39.86
CA GLN A 384 30.66 16.97 39.00
C GLN A 384 31.14 17.05 37.55
N LEU A 385 31.42 18.24 37.02
CA LEU A 385 31.95 18.43 35.67
C LEU A 385 33.33 17.77 35.50
N GLU A 386 34.23 17.92 36.47
CA GLU A 386 35.55 17.27 36.47
C GLU A 386 35.42 15.73 36.46
N LYS A 387 34.50 15.17 37.25
CA LYS A 387 34.18 13.74 37.22
C LYS A 387 33.68 13.29 35.85
N MET A 388 32.90 14.13 35.15
CA MET A 388 32.46 13.84 33.79
C MET A 388 33.64 13.80 32.83
N LYS A 389 34.54 14.80 32.87
CA LYS A 389 35.72 14.85 32.01
C LYS A 389 36.65 13.64 32.19
N LYS A 390 36.80 13.18 33.44
CA LYS A 390 37.72 12.07 33.78
C LYS A 390 37.18 10.68 33.47
N TYR A 391 35.92 10.40 33.79
CA TYR A 391 35.39 9.02 33.78
C TYR A 391 34.33 8.77 32.70
N ALA A 392 33.76 9.81 32.08
CA ALA A 392 32.71 9.60 31.08
C ALA A 392 33.30 9.05 29.78
N SER A 393 32.60 8.10 29.19
CA SER A 393 32.87 7.62 27.84
C SER A 393 31.96 8.29 26.80
N VAL A 394 30.75 8.70 27.22
CA VAL A 394 29.76 9.34 26.35
C VAL A 394 29.11 10.49 27.10
N ILE A 395 29.01 11.64 26.45
CA ILE A 395 28.35 12.84 26.96
C ILE A 395 27.04 13.07 26.21
N ARG A 396 25.96 13.36 26.94
CA ARG A 396 24.68 13.75 26.36
C ARG A 396 24.18 15.03 26.99
N VAL A 397 23.70 15.96 26.17
CA VAL A 397 22.97 17.13 26.65
C VAL A 397 21.50 16.78 26.85
N ILE A 398 20.89 17.34 27.89
CA ILE A 398 19.45 17.33 28.09
C ILE A 398 18.89 18.60 27.46
N ALA A 399 18.11 18.44 26.40
CA ALA A 399 17.47 19.55 25.70
C ALA A 399 15.95 19.41 25.74
N HIS A 400 15.26 20.55 25.69
CA HIS A 400 13.80 20.57 25.57
C HIS A 400 13.33 21.47 24.43
N THR A 401 12.17 21.13 23.87
CA THR A 401 11.46 22.00 22.93
C THR A 401 10.82 23.19 23.63
N GLN A 402 10.72 24.32 22.94
CA GLN A 402 9.92 25.47 23.35
C GLN A 402 8.53 25.42 22.73
N ILE A 403 7.60 24.74 23.40
CA ILE A 403 6.30 24.44 22.81
C ILE A 403 5.34 25.64 22.82
N ARG A 404 5.52 26.63 23.71
CA ARG A 404 4.67 27.84 23.71
C ARG A 404 4.94 28.77 22.54
N LYS A 405 6.15 28.72 21.95
CA LYS A 405 6.45 29.46 20.71
C LYS A 405 5.56 28.99 19.54
N MET A 406 5.05 27.77 19.61
CA MET A 406 4.20 27.18 18.58
C MET A 406 2.72 27.50 18.84
N LYS A 407 2.07 28.25 17.94
CA LYS A 407 0.63 28.56 18.06
C LYS A 407 -0.28 27.38 17.67
N GLY A 408 0.22 26.45 16.84
CA GLY A 408 -0.57 25.30 16.39
C GLY A 408 -0.90 24.27 17.48
N LEU A 409 -0.13 24.24 18.58
CA LEU A 409 -0.30 23.25 19.64
C LEU A 409 -0.92 23.86 20.90
N LYS A 410 -1.94 23.19 21.44
CA LYS A 410 -2.55 23.55 22.74
C LYS A 410 -1.70 23.12 23.95
N GLN A 411 -0.70 22.26 23.73
CA GLN A 411 0.10 21.67 24.80
C GLN A 411 1.13 22.69 25.34
N LYS A 412 1.15 22.89 26.66
CA LYS A 412 2.11 23.78 27.35
C LYS A 412 3.32 23.05 27.97
N LYS A 413 3.34 21.73 27.87
CA LYS A 413 4.33 20.84 28.49
C LYS A 413 5.44 20.54 27.48
N ALA A 414 6.68 20.96 27.74
CA ALA A 414 7.79 20.71 26.85
C ALA A 414 8.11 19.20 26.73
N HIS A 415 8.72 18.83 25.60
CA HIS A 415 9.31 17.50 25.41
C HIS A 415 10.80 17.56 25.72
N LEU A 416 11.22 16.77 26.71
CA LEU A 416 12.61 16.72 27.21
C LEU A 416 13.34 15.49 26.66
N MET A 417 14.44 15.65 25.94
CA MET A 417 15.25 14.54 25.42
C MET A 417 16.72 14.69 25.79
N GLU A 418 17.41 13.55 25.81
CA GLU A 418 18.87 13.52 25.76
C GLU A 418 19.30 13.48 24.29
N ILE A 419 20.28 14.30 23.92
CA ILE A 419 20.96 14.30 22.61
C ILE A 419 22.43 14.01 22.88
N GLN A 420 23.01 13.07 22.13
CA GLN A 420 24.43 12.77 22.26
C GLN A 420 25.27 13.84 21.56
N VAL A 421 26.30 14.34 22.25
CA VAL A 421 27.30 15.23 21.68
C VAL A 421 28.40 14.35 21.09
N ASN A 422 28.67 14.52 19.79
CA ASN A 422 29.73 13.81 19.09
C ASN A 422 30.82 14.80 18.66
N GLY A 423 32.04 14.32 18.41
CA GLY A 423 33.18 15.15 18.01
C GLY A 423 34.01 15.68 19.18
N GLY A 424 35.31 15.86 18.97
CA GLY A 424 36.27 16.30 19.98
C GLY A 424 36.54 15.29 21.09
N THR A 425 37.35 15.71 22.06
CA THR A 425 37.63 14.92 23.27
C THR A 425 36.43 14.95 24.23
N ILE A 426 36.45 14.11 25.28
CA ILE A 426 35.38 14.12 26.29
C ILE A 426 35.34 15.45 27.04
N ALA A 427 36.50 16.06 27.31
CA ALA A 427 36.56 17.38 27.94
C ALA A 427 35.89 18.45 27.09
N ASP A 428 36.20 18.47 25.79
CA ASP A 428 35.60 19.41 24.82
C ASP A 428 34.08 19.25 24.76
N LYS A 429 33.57 18.01 24.82
CA LYS A 429 32.12 17.74 24.83
C LYS A 429 31.43 18.25 26.09
N VAL A 430 32.09 18.12 27.26
CA VAL A 430 31.56 18.64 28.52
C VAL A 430 31.52 20.16 28.47
N ASP A 431 32.60 20.79 28.01
CA ASP A 431 32.72 22.25 27.91
C ASP A 431 31.76 22.82 26.87
N TYR A 432 31.62 22.16 25.72
CA TYR A 432 30.60 22.46 24.72
C TYR A 432 29.20 22.40 25.34
N GLY A 433 28.84 21.28 25.99
CA GLY A 433 27.53 21.14 26.60
C GLY A 433 27.24 22.20 27.67
N TYR A 434 28.21 22.51 28.53
CA TYR A 434 28.07 23.50 29.59
C TYR A 434 27.99 24.94 29.04
N LYS A 435 28.80 25.29 28.04
CA LYS A 435 28.76 26.61 27.35
C LYS A 435 27.41 26.90 26.70
N PHE A 436 26.69 25.86 26.30
CA PHE A 436 25.37 25.94 25.67
C PHE A 436 24.21 25.85 26.65
N PHE A 437 24.45 25.82 27.98
CA PHE A 437 23.36 25.88 28.97
C PHE A 437 22.55 27.17 28.81
N GLU A 438 21.23 27.02 28.88
CA GLU A 438 20.22 28.10 28.79
C GLU A 438 20.18 28.81 27.42
N LYS A 439 21.04 28.41 26.48
CA LYS A 439 21.07 28.94 25.12
C LYS A 439 20.17 28.13 24.20
N GLU A 440 19.66 28.84 23.20
CA GLU A 440 18.86 28.27 22.13
C GLU A 440 19.74 27.66 21.05
N VAL A 441 19.43 26.43 20.66
CA VAL A 441 20.04 25.75 19.51
C VAL A 441 18.97 25.64 18.41
N PRO A 442 19.12 26.39 17.31
CA PRO A 442 18.25 26.28 16.15
C PRO A 442 18.56 25.01 15.34
N VAL A 443 17.66 24.65 14.41
CA VAL A 443 17.74 23.39 13.66
C VAL A 443 18.86 23.38 12.60
N ASP A 444 19.17 24.54 12.03
CA ASP A 444 20.25 24.80 11.06
C ASP A 444 21.65 24.52 11.64
N ALA A 445 21.81 24.66 12.97
CA ALA A 445 23.05 24.31 13.66
C ALA A 445 23.27 22.79 13.81
N VAL A 446 22.24 21.96 13.57
CA VAL A 446 22.29 20.50 13.77
C VAL A 446 22.20 19.72 12.46
N PHE A 447 21.38 20.18 11.53
CA PHE A 447 21.17 19.56 10.23
C PHE A 447 21.47 20.53 9.10
N GLN A 448 21.96 19.99 8.00
CA GLN A 448 22.23 20.77 6.80
C GLN A 448 21.18 20.49 5.71
N LYS A 449 21.05 21.44 4.77
CA LYS A 449 20.28 21.22 3.54
C LYS A 449 20.91 20.04 2.79
N ASP A 450 20.08 19.24 2.12
CA ASP A 450 20.46 18.07 1.32
C ASP A 450 21.05 16.88 2.11
N GLU A 451 21.17 17.00 3.43
CA GLU A 451 21.54 15.89 4.30
C GLU A 451 20.42 14.84 4.37
N MET A 452 20.82 13.59 4.58
CA MET A 452 19.90 12.48 4.86
C MET A 452 19.77 12.27 6.37
N ILE A 453 18.55 12.38 6.87
CA ILE A 453 18.22 12.22 8.28
C ILE A 453 17.30 11.02 8.52
N ASP A 454 17.34 10.51 9.74
CA ASP A 454 16.43 9.48 10.20
C ASP A 454 15.37 10.08 11.11
N ILE A 455 14.11 9.70 10.89
CA ILE A 455 12.97 10.19 11.65
C ILE A 455 12.47 9.08 12.56
N ILE A 456 12.47 9.37 13.85
CA ILE A 456 12.04 8.44 14.89
C ILE A 456 10.78 9.01 15.54
N GLY A 457 9.73 8.21 15.56
CA GLY A 457 8.47 8.67 16.13
C GLY A 457 7.53 7.52 16.46
N VAL A 458 6.29 7.91 16.79
CA VAL A 458 5.21 6.98 17.08
C VAL A 458 4.16 7.11 16.00
N THR A 459 3.76 6.00 15.39
CA THR A 459 2.79 6.00 14.27
C THR A 459 1.38 6.39 14.70
N LYS A 460 0.53 6.88 13.78
CA LYS A 460 -0.89 7.18 14.08
C LYS A 460 -1.55 5.96 14.72
N GLY A 461 -2.26 6.15 15.84
CA GLY A 461 -2.99 5.07 16.49
C GLY A 461 -4.26 4.76 15.70
N LYS A 462 -4.52 3.47 15.44
CA LYS A 462 -5.75 3.01 14.78
C LYS A 462 -6.66 2.19 15.70
N GLY A 463 -6.18 1.86 16.91
CA GLY A 463 -6.94 1.09 17.90
C GLY A 463 -6.78 -0.41 17.70
N TYR A 464 -7.81 -1.17 18.07
CA TYR A 464 -7.86 -2.62 17.85
C TYR A 464 -8.31 -2.88 16.41
N GLU A 465 -7.50 -3.58 15.62
CA GLU A 465 -7.81 -3.92 14.24
C GLU A 465 -7.76 -5.43 13.99
N GLY A 466 -8.53 -5.87 12.98
CA GLY A 466 -8.54 -7.24 12.50
C GLY A 466 -7.25 -7.67 11.80
N VAL A 467 -7.13 -8.97 11.51
CA VAL A 467 -5.92 -9.54 10.90
C VAL A 467 -5.59 -8.95 9.54
N VAL A 468 -6.61 -8.63 8.73
CA VAL A 468 -6.46 -8.13 7.35
C VAL A 468 -5.71 -6.80 7.33
N THR A 469 -6.17 -5.79 8.07
CA THR A 469 -5.52 -4.47 8.07
C THR A 469 -4.27 -4.41 8.94
N ARG A 470 -4.21 -5.25 10.00
CA ARG A 470 -3.03 -5.32 10.87
C ARG A 470 -1.86 -5.99 10.15
N TRP A 471 -2.06 -7.15 9.55
CA TRP A 471 -1.00 -8.01 8.98
C TRP A 471 -0.95 -8.04 7.45
N GLY A 472 -1.98 -7.55 6.76
CA GLY A 472 -2.04 -7.60 5.30
C GLY A 472 -2.40 -9.00 4.77
N VAL A 473 -3.05 -9.84 5.58
CA VAL A 473 -3.52 -11.16 5.12
C VAL A 473 -4.68 -10.98 4.14
N THR A 474 -4.77 -11.87 3.16
CA THR A 474 -5.90 -11.88 2.23
C THR A 474 -7.20 -12.21 2.97
N ARG A 475 -8.33 -11.76 2.41
CA ARG A 475 -9.66 -12.13 2.90
C ARG A 475 -9.97 -13.56 2.45
N LEU A 476 -10.75 -14.29 3.24
CA LEU A 476 -11.24 -15.60 2.81
C LEU A 476 -12.24 -15.45 1.64
N PRO A 477 -12.55 -16.52 0.89
CA PRO A 477 -13.57 -16.48 -0.15
C PRO A 477 -14.96 -16.11 0.38
N ARG A 478 -15.79 -15.48 -0.45
CA ARG A 478 -17.11 -14.94 -0.06
C ARG A 478 -18.02 -15.97 0.64
N LYS A 479 -17.98 -17.24 0.20
CA LYS A 479 -18.85 -18.33 0.70
C LYS A 479 -18.35 -18.98 2.01
N THR A 480 -17.44 -18.36 2.76
CA THR A 480 -17.00 -18.91 4.05
C THR A 480 -17.99 -18.65 5.19
N HIS A 481 -18.30 -19.69 5.95
CA HIS A 481 -19.11 -19.60 7.16
C HIS A 481 -18.31 -18.98 8.34
N ARG A 482 -19.02 -18.27 9.23
CA ARG A 482 -18.47 -17.61 10.44
C ARG A 482 -17.36 -16.59 10.14
N GLY A 483 -17.52 -15.80 9.07
CA GLY A 483 -16.75 -14.57 8.84
C GLY A 483 -15.61 -14.66 7.83
N LEU A 484 -15.43 -13.56 7.10
CA LEU A 484 -14.53 -13.42 5.95
C LEU A 484 -13.12 -12.93 6.31
N ARG A 485 -13.01 -12.06 7.33
CA ARG A 485 -11.80 -11.29 7.64
C ARG A 485 -11.00 -11.95 8.78
N LYS A 486 -10.66 -13.22 8.60
CA LYS A 486 -9.92 -14.05 9.55
C LYS A 486 -8.81 -14.84 8.86
N VAL A 487 -7.86 -15.34 9.65
CA VAL A 487 -6.93 -16.38 9.19
C VAL A 487 -7.64 -17.72 9.37
N ALA A 488 -7.65 -18.57 8.35
CA ALA A 488 -8.36 -19.85 8.38
C ALA A 488 -7.70 -20.84 9.38
N CYS A 489 -6.45 -21.20 9.13
CA CYS A 489 -5.66 -22.08 9.99
C CYS A 489 -4.65 -21.27 10.81
N ILE A 490 -4.66 -21.40 12.15
CA ILE A 490 -3.76 -20.68 13.06
C ILE A 490 -2.59 -21.52 13.58
N GLY A 491 -2.44 -22.75 13.09
CA GLY A 491 -1.39 -23.69 13.49
C GLY A 491 -1.76 -25.13 13.12
N ALA A 492 -0.75 -25.98 12.99
CA ALA A 492 -0.95 -27.42 12.90
C ALA A 492 -1.37 -28.00 14.27
N TRP A 493 -1.78 -29.28 14.31
CA TRP A 493 -2.08 -29.97 15.57
C TRP A 493 -0.84 -30.05 16.46
N HIS A 494 0.27 -30.53 15.91
CA HIS A 494 1.57 -30.53 16.56
C HIS A 494 2.44 -29.42 15.93
N PRO A 495 2.93 -28.44 16.70
CA PRO A 495 2.89 -28.31 18.16
C PRO A 495 1.54 -27.80 18.69
N ALA A 496 1.13 -28.29 19.87
CA ALA A 496 -0.13 -27.93 20.55
C ALA A 496 -0.13 -26.51 21.17
N ARG A 497 0.36 -25.52 20.43
CA ARG A 497 0.37 -24.10 20.80
C ARG A 497 0.31 -23.23 19.56
N VAL A 498 -0.42 -22.12 19.66
CA VAL A 498 -0.43 -21.12 18.58
C VAL A 498 0.91 -20.38 18.57
N SER A 499 1.61 -20.42 17.44
CA SER A 499 2.89 -19.73 17.31
C SER A 499 2.72 -18.20 17.38
N TYR A 500 3.67 -17.52 18.01
CA TYR A 500 3.71 -16.05 18.08
C TYR A 500 3.85 -15.39 16.69
N THR A 501 4.30 -16.17 15.70
CA THR A 501 4.43 -15.73 14.31
C THR A 501 3.09 -15.78 13.58
N VAL A 502 2.02 -16.30 14.15
CA VAL A 502 0.72 -16.35 13.48
C VAL A 502 0.07 -14.96 13.48
N ALA A 503 -0.47 -14.55 12.32
CA ALA A 503 -1.16 -13.28 12.19
C ALA A 503 -2.47 -13.30 13.01
N ARG A 504 -2.53 -12.49 14.06
CA ARG A 504 -3.72 -12.34 14.93
C ARG A 504 -4.21 -10.89 14.96
N ALA A 505 -5.49 -10.69 15.26
CA ALA A 505 -6.04 -9.36 15.48
C ALA A 505 -5.39 -8.71 16.72
N GLY A 506 -5.51 -7.39 16.87
CA GLY A 506 -4.94 -6.68 18.00
C GLY A 506 -4.67 -5.20 17.71
N GLN A 507 -3.92 -4.55 18.60
CA GLN A 507 -3.52 -3.16 18.41
C GLN A 507 -2.82 -2.96 17.05
N ASN A 508 -3.27 -1.96 16.30
CA ASN A 508 -2.56 -1.40 15.15
C ASN A 508 -2.33 0.11 15.33
N GLY A 509 -1.16 0.56 14.88
CA GLY A 509 -0.71 1.92 15.07
C GLY A 509 -0.35 2.26 16.52
N TYR A 510 0.18 3.47 16.72
CA TYR A 510 0.81 3.89 17.98
C TYR A 510 2.05 3.04 18.32
N HIS A 511 2.79 2.62 17.29
CA HIS A 511 4.04 1.86 17.42
C HIS A 511 5.24 2.78 17.30
N HIS A 512 6.32 2.50 18.01
CA HIS A 512 7.61 3.18 17.81
C HIS A 512 8.25 2.71 16.50
N ARG A 513 8.60 3.64 15.62
CA ARG A 513 9.21 3.35 14.31
C ARG A 513 10.30 4.37 13.98
N THR A 514 11.25 3.92 13.16
CA THR A 514 12.30 4.73 12.55
C THR A 514 12.10 4.67 11.05
N GLU A 515 11.85 5.80 10.42
CA GLU A 515 11.95 5.95 8.97
C GLU A 515 13.35 6.50 8.66
N MET A 516 14.16 5.74 7.93
CA MET A 516 15.55 6.09 7.65
C MET A 516 15.66 6.86 6.33
N ASN A 517 16.77 7.56 6.14
CA ASN A 517 17.19 8.12 4.86
C ASN A 517 16.17 9.10 4.24
N LYS A 518 15.66 10.01 5.06
CA LYS A 518 14.79 11.10 4.62
C LYS A 518 15.64 12.30 4.28
N LYS A 519 15.57 12.73 3.03
CA LYS A 519 16.32 13.89 2.56
C LYS A 519 15.70 15.18 3.05
N VAL A 520 16.54 16.10 3.52
CA VAL A 520 16.15 17.46 3.88
C VAL A 520 16.20 18.33 2.62
N TYR A 521 15.06 18.86 2.18
CA TYR A 521 14.98 19.67 0.96
C TYR A 521 15.14 21.16 1.23
N LYS A 522 14.61 21.63 2.36
CA LYS A 522 14.68 23.02 2.77
C LYS A 522 14.64 23.11 4.29
N ILE A 523 15.42 24.04 4.83
CA ILE A 523 15.35 24.47 6.23
C ILE A 523 14.91 25.94 6.17
N GLY A 524 13.71 26.21 6.66
CA GLY A 524 13.18 27.57 6.71
C GLY A 524 13.37 28.17 8.09
N LYS A 525 13.94 29.37 8.16
CA LYS A 525 14.25 30.06 9.41
C LYS A 525 13.43 31.32 9.55
N SER A 526 12.64 31.40 10.61
CA SER A 526 11.72 32.51 10.86
C SER A 526 12.45 33.86 10.80
N GLY A 527 11.90 34.81 10.04
CA GLY A 527 12.46 36.16 9.88
C GLY A 527 13.59 36.27 8.85
N GLN A 528 13.85 35.19 8.09
CA GLN A 528 14.73 35.21 6.92
C GLN A 528 13.94 34.80 5.68
N GLU A 529 14.41 35.22 4.49
CA GLU A 529 13.84 34.82 3.20
C GLU A 529 13.78 33.29 3.02
N SER A 530 14.68 32.57 3.68
CA SER A 530 14.66 31.10 3.70
C SER A 530 13.37 30.51 4.29
N HIS A 531 12.62 31.26 5.10
CA HIS A 531 11.32 30.83 5.62
C HIS A 531 10.26 30.75 4.54
N ASP A 532 10.29 31.64 3.56
CA ASP A 532 9.23 31.74 2.58
C ASP A 532 9.20 30.51 1.67
N ALA A 533 8.03 30.22 1.11
CA ALA A 533 7.85 29.15 0.14
C ALA A 533 8.06 29.62 -1.32
N SER A 534 8.47 30.87 -1.51
CA SER A 534 8.91 31.41 -2.79
C SER A 534 10.18 30.68 -3.26
N THR A 535 10.23 30.39 -4.56
CA THR A 535 11.39 29.85 -5.25
C THR A 535 11.85 30.85 -6.32
N GLU A 536 13.03 30.65 -6.92
CA GLU A 536 13.57 31.53 -7.97
C GLU A 536 12.63 31.67 -9.20
N PHE A 537 11.72 30.72 -9.39
CA PHE A 537 10.77 30.69 -10.51
C PHE A 537 9.42 31.31 -10.16
N ASP A 538 9.11 31.47 -8.87
CA ASP A 538 7.85 32.04 -8.41
C ASP A 538 7.91 33.57 -8.50
N ARG A 539 6.88 34.18 -9.11
CA ARG A 539 6.74 35.66 -9.17
C ARG A 539 6.10 36.26 -7.92
N THR A 540 5.37 35.44 -7.17
CA THR A 540 4.59 35.88 -6.00
C THR A 540 5.26 35.37 -4.74
N GLU A 541 5.44 36.26 -3.78
CA GLU A 541 5.86 35.89 -2.44
C GLU A 541 4.75 35.09 -1.75
N LYS A 542 5.11 33.94 -1.18
CA LYS A 542 4.18 33.06 -0.47
C LYS A 542 4.85 32.42 0.74
N ASP A 543 4.12 32.31 1.83
CA ASP A 543 4.57 31.59 3.04
C ASP A 543 4.38 30.07 2.87
N ILE A 544 5.14 29.26 3.63
CA ILE A 544 5.01 27.79 3.63
C ILE A 544 3.65 27.30 4.13
N THR A 545 2.96 28.14 4.90
CA THR A 545 1.61 27.84 5.38
C THR A 545 0.63 27.90 4.22
N PRO A 546 -0.08 26.81 3.88
CA PRO A 546 -1.06 26.84 2.81
C PRO A 546 -2.25 27.75 3.16
N MET A 547 -2.99 28.21 2.15
CA MET A 547 -4.20 29.01 2.36
C MET A 547 -5.16 28.34 3.38
N GLY A 548 -5.56 29.09 4.40
CA GLY A 548 -6.40 28.58 5.51
C GLY A 548 -5.64 27.76 6.58
N GLY A 549 -4.32 27.62 6.45
CA GLY A 549 -3.47 26.87 7.36
C GLY A 549 -3.46 25.36 7.10
N PHE A 550 -2.50 24.66 7.71
CA PHE A 550 -2.48 23.21 7.64
C PHE A 550 -3.68 22.62 8.39
N PRO A 551 -4.49 21.73 7.78
CA PRO A 551 -5.73 21.24 8.37
C PRO A 551 -5.47 20.56 9.72
N HIS A 552 -6.21 20.95 10.75
CA HIS A 552 -6.05 20.49 12.14
C HIS A 552 -4.69 20.78 12.78
N TYR A 553 -3.82 21.58 12.16
CA TYR A 553 -2.57 22.07 12.73
C TYR A 553 -2.62 23.57 13.00
N GLY A 554 -2.90 24.36 11.96
CA GLY A 554 -2.84 25.82 11.98
C GLY A 554 -1.68 26.33 11.12
N ILE A 555 -1.16 27.49 11.49
CA ILE A 555 -0.11 28.24 10.78
C ILE A 555 1.26 27.79 11.30
N VAL A 556 2.24 27.65 10.39
CA VAL A 556 3.66 27.46 10.74
C VAL A 556 4.29 28.84 10.80
N LYS A 557 4.84 29.23 11.95
CA LYS A 557 5.44 30.57 12.13
C LYS A 557 6.91 30.52 12.51
N GLY A 558 7.32 29.46 13.21
CA GLY A 558 8.72 29.27 13.58
C GLY A 558 9.48 28.52 12.49
N ASP A 559 10.74 28.26 12.79
CA ASP A 559 11.61 27.46 11.92
C ASP A 559 10.96 26.12 11.57
N TYR A 560 11.14 25.69 10.32
CA TYR A 560 10.65 24.42 9.85
C TYR A 560 11.68 23.67 9.03
N LEU A 561 11.45 22.38 8.94
CA LEU A 561 12.25 21.47 8.14
C LEU A 561 11.34 20.74 7.15
N MET A 562 11.66 20.87 5.87
CA MET A 562 10.97 20.18 4.77
C MET A 562 11.72 18.89 4.46
N ILE A 563 11.05 17.76 4.68
CA ILE A 563 11.59 16.44 4.38
C ILE A 563 10.91 15.80 3.19
N LYS A 564 11.66 14.96 2.47
CA LYS A 564 11.13 14.10 1.42
C LYS A 564 10.07 13.12 1.96
N GLY A 565 8.93 13.09 1.29
CA GLY A 565 7.91 12.07 1.43
C GLY A 565 7.11 12.15 2.74
N CYS A 566 6.58 11.00 3.13
CA CYS A 566 5.80 10.86 4.36
C CYS A 566 6.70 10.83 5.61
N CYS A 567 6.06 10.95 6.77
CA CYS A 567 6.68 10.89 8.08
C CYS A 567 5.72 10.25 9.09
N VAL A 568 6.27 9.50 10.05
CA VAL A 568 5.51 8.80 11.08
C VAL A 568 4.64 9.74 11.90
N GLY A 569 3.42 9.27 12.20
CA GLY A 569 2.50 9.94 13.11
C GLY A 569 1.53 10.92 12.43
N PRO A 570 0.48 11.33 13.16
CA PRO A 570 -0.44 12.37 12.74
C PRO A 570 0.20 13.75 12.88
N LYS A 571 -0.51 14.78 12.39
CA LYS A 571 -0.21 16.19 12.66
C LYS A 571 -0.19 16.45 14.18
N LYS A 572 0.55 17.48 14.62
CA LYS A 572 0.81 17.84 16.03
C LYS A 572 1.63 16.84 16.84
N ARG A 573 2.09 15.74 16.23
CA ARG A 573 2.92 14.76 16.94
C ARG A 573 4.37 15.20 16.96
N VAL A 574 5.00 15.06 18.12
CA VAL A 574 6.44 15.19 18.26
C VAL A 574 7.16 14.05 17.51
N VAL A 575 8.11 14.44 16.67
CA VAL A 575 9.00 13.56 15.93
C VAL A 575 10.43 13.90 16.29
N THR A 576 11.25 12.87 16.46
CA THR A 576 12.67 13.02 16.77
C THR A 576 13.44 12.84 15.49
N LEU A 577 14.16 13.89 15.10
CA LEU A 577 15.06 13.89 13.97
C LEU A 577 16.43 13.47 14.47
N ARG A 578 17.13 12.60 13.75
CA ARG A 578 18.48 12.15 14.08
C ARG A 578 19.30 12.13 12.81
N GLN A 579 20.57 12.48 12.90
CA GLN A 579 21.52 12.22 11.80
C GLN A 579 21.51 10.72 11.45
N SER A 580 21.77 10.40 10.18
CA SER A 580 21.77 9.01 9.74
C SER A 580 22.83 8.20 10.50
N LEU A 581 22.50 6.95 10.85
CA LEU A 581 23.50 6.04 11.44
C LEU A 581 24.52 5.55 10.41
N LEU A 582 24.11 5.54 9.14
CA LEU A 582 24.90 5.03 8.04
C LEU A 582 25.42 6.23 7.26
N LYS A 583 26.74 6.25 6.99
CA LYS A 583 27.33 7.23 6.09
C LYS A 583 26.71 7.03 4.71
N GLN A 584 26.03 8.05 4.20
CA GLN A 584 25.40 7.97 2.89
C GLN A 584 26.41 8.33 1.80
N THR A 585 26.58 7.44 0.83
CA THR A 585 27.47 7.64 -0.33
C THR A 585 26.74 7.46 -1.66
N SER A 586 25.45 7.08 -1.62
CA SER A 586 24.66 6.88 -2.83
C SER A 586 24.45 8.20 -3.56
N ARG A 587 24.42 8.16 -4.90
CA ARG A 587 24.15 9.34 -5.74
C ARG A 587 22.85 10.06 -5.36
N LEU A 588 21.81 9.30 -4.99
CA LEU A 588 20.53 9.83 -4.50
C LEU A 588 20.68 10.67 -3.22
N ALA A 589 21.57 10.23 -2.32
CA ALA A 589 21.83 10.93 -1.07
C ALA A 589 22.67 12.19 -1.28
N LEU A 590 23.58 12.19 -2.25
CA LEU A 590 24.48 13.32 -2.56
C LEU A 590 23.87 14.35 -3.53
N GLU A 591 22.75 14.03 -4.19
CA GLU A 591 22.03 14.92 -5.13
C GLU A 591 21.69 16.28 -4.51
N GLU A 592 22.14 17.40 -5.07
CA GLU A 592 21.70 18.71 -4.58
C GLU A 592 20.24 18.97 -4.99
N ILE A 593 19.41 19.50 -4.08
CA ILE A 593 18.00 19.73 -4.37
C ILE A 593 17.76 21.22 -4.65
N LYS A 594 17.34 21.49 -5.89
CA LYS A 594 16.84 22.79 -6.33
C LYS A 594 15.32 22.72 -6.48
N LEU A 595 14.62 23.53 -5.69
CA LEU A 595 13.16 23.58 -5.69
C LEU A 595 12.69 24.55 -6.76
N LYS A 596 11.75 24.12 -7.61
CA LYS A 596 11.14 24.96 -8.65
C LYS A 596 9.78 25.52 -8.24
N PHE A 597 9.06 24.80 -7.39
CA PHE A 597 7.75 25.21 -6.92
C PHE A 597 7.43 24.54 -5.59
N ILE A 598 6.81 25.28 -4.69
CA ILE A 598 6.19 24.76 -3.48
C ILE A 598 4.71 25.07 -3.54
N ASP A 599 3.88 24.04 -3.41
CA ASP A 599 2.43 24.20 -3.43
C ASP A 599 1.92 24.66 -2.05
N THR A 600 1.31 25.85 -2.03
CA THR A 600 0.71 26.49 -0.85
C THR A 600 -0.81 26.62 -0.99
N SER A 601 -1.40 25.92 -1.98
CA SER A 601 -2.85 25.85 -2.12
C SER A 601 -3.54 25.25 -0.89
N SER A 602 -4.79 25.65 -0.65
CA SER A 602 -5.60 25.14 0.46
C SER A 602 -5.62 23.61 0.47
N LYS A 603 -5.25 23.02 1.61
CA LYS A 603 -5.36 21.58 1.88
C LYS A 603 -6.69 21.21 2.55
N PHE A 604 -7.60 22.18 2.68
CA PHE A 604 -8.98 21.99 3.12
C PHE A 604 -9.86 22.02 1.87
N GLY A 605 -10.19 20.85 1.33
CA GLY A 605 -10.79 20.71 0.01
C GLY A 605 -9.75 20.71 -1.13
N HIS A 606 -10.15 21.21 -2.30
CA HIS A 606 -9.33 21.28 -3.50
C HIS A 606 -8.93 22.74 -3.78
N GLY A 607 -7.81 23.19 -3.21
CA GLY A 607 -7.31 24.54 -3.43
C GLY A 607 -6.78 24.72 -4.86
N ARG A 608 -7.24 25.78 -5.55
CA ARG A 608 -6.79 26.15 -6.91
C ARG A 608 -5.78 27.29 -6.96
N PHE A 609 -5.73 28.10 -5.91
CA PHE A 609 -4.89 29.30 -5.81
C PHE A 609 -3.76 29.09 -4.80
N GLN A 610 -2.63 29.74 -5.02
CA GLN A 610 -1.44 29.67 -4.15
C GLN A 610 -1.48 30.73 -3.05
N THR A 611 -2.03 31.92 -3.35
CA THR A 611 -2.16 33.02 -2.39
C THR A 611 -3.60 33.52 -2.30
N THR A 612 -3.91 34.19 -1.18
CA THR A 612 -5.22 34.82 -0.99
C THR A 612 -5.44 35.94 -2.00
N ASP A 613 -4.38 36.68 -2.35
CA ASP A 613 -4.46 37.80 -3.29
C ASP A 613 -4.72 37.31 -4.72
N GLU A 614 -4.09 36.19 -5.12
CA GLU A 614 -4.39 35.52 -6.39
C GLU A 614 -5.86 35.13 -6.47
N LYS A 615 -6.40 34.53 -5.38
CA LYS A 615 -7.82 34.15 -5.29
C LYS A 615 -8.74 35.36 -5.38
N GLN A 616 -8.43 36.45 -4.67
CA GLN A 616 -9.24 37.68 -4.68
C GLN A 616 -9.19 38.35 -6.05
N LYS A 617 -8.03 38.39 -6.69
CA LYS A 617 -7.88 38.92 -8.04
C LYS A 617 -8.65 38.11 -9.08
N PHE A 618 -8.70 36.79 -8.93
CA PHE A 618 -9.44 35.90 -9.83
C PHE A 618 -10.97 36.09 -9.72
N TYR A 619 -11.51 36.10 -8.51
CA TYR A 619 -12.97 36.23 -8.31
C TYR A 619 -13.48 37.67 -8.31
N GLY A 620 -12.60 38.66 -8.15
CA GLY A 620 -12.98 40.06 -8.01
C GLY A 620 -13.73 40.34 -6.71
N LYS A 621 -14.61 41.34 -6.74
CA LYS A 621 -15.44 41.72 -5.58
C LYS A 621 -16.58 40.73 -5.43
N VAL A 622 -16.58 39.99 -4.32
CA VAL A 622 -17.65 39.05 -3.94
C VAL A 622 -18.32 39.51 -2.66
N LYS A 623 -19.57 39.07 -2.43
CA LYS A 623 -20.27 39.29 -1.15
C LYS A 623 -19.55 38.48 -0.07
N ALA A 624 -19.11 39.18 0.98
CA ALA A 624 -18.32 38.60 2.08
C ALA A 624 -19.10 37.58 2.90
#